data_AF-A0A528U3D2-F1
#
_entry.id   AF-A0A528U3D2-F1
#
_cell.length_a   1.000
_cell.length_b   1.000
_cell.length_c   1.000
_cell.angle_alpha   90.00
_cell.angle_beta   90.00
_cell.angle_gamma   90.00
#
_symmetry.space_group_name_H-M   'P 1'
#
loop_
_entity.id
_entity.type
_entity.pdbx_description
1 polymer ?
#
loop_
_entity_poly.entity_id
_entity_poly.type
_entity_poly.pdbx_seq_one_letter_code
_entity_poly.pdbx_strand_id
1 'polypeptide(L)' 'MKVLIRGAGVAGLTLAYELATRGAEVTVIEKRMAIAGNASWQAGGMLAPWCERESAEEA' A
#
# COMPACT_ATOMS: atom_id res chain seq x y z
N MET A 1 9.64 -0.47 -19.08
CA MET A 1 8.41 0.28 -18.77
C MET A 1 8.71 1.21 -17.61
N LYS A 2 8.26 2.48 -17.63
CA LYS A 2 8.44 3.44 -16.53
C LYS A 2 7.14 3.62 -15.76
N VAL A 3 7.19 3.59 -14.43
CA VAL A 3 6.01 3.70 -13.57
C VAL A 3 6.25 4.72 -12.46
N LEU A 4 5.30 5.63 -12.28
CA LEU A 4 5.25 6.54 -11.14
C LEU A 4 4.18 6.05 -10.16
N ILE A 5 4.56 5.82 -8.90
CA ILE A 5 3.66 5.46 -7.81
C ILE A 5 3.59 6.63 -6.83
N ARG A 6 2.39 7.15 -6.59
CA ARG A 6 2.15 8.25 -5.66
C ARG A 6 1.62 7.71 -4.33
N GLY A 7 2.52 7.59 -3.35
CA GLY A 7 2.24 7.16 -1.98
C GLY A 7 3.18 6.05 -1.54
N ALA A 8 3.86 6.26 -0.40
CA ALA A 8 4.74 5.26 0.23
C ALA A 8 4.05 4.55 1.41
N GLY A 9 2.77 4.21 1.23
CA GLY A 9 2.03 3.31 2.12
C GLY A 9 2.23 1.85 1.76
N VAL A 10 1.66 0.92 2.54
CA VAL A 10 1.83 -0.53 2.32
C VAL A 10 1.48 -0.91 0.87
N ALA A 11 0.32 -0.48 0.36
CA ALA A 11 -0.09 -0.77 -1.00
C ALA A 11 0.89 -0.24 -2.07
N GLY A 12 1.36 1.00 -1.91
CA GLY A 12 2.29 1.62 -2.86
C GLY A 12 3.66 0.94 -2.88
N LEU A 13 4.19 0.59 -1.70
CA LEU A 13 5.48 -0.10 -1.57
C LEU A 13 5.40 -1.56 -2.06
N THR A 14 4.31 -2.28 -1.76
CA THR A 14 4.11 -3.64 -2.27
C THR A 14 3.99 -3.64 -3.80
N LEU A 15 3.25 -2.68 -4.38
CA LEU A 15 3.17 -2.54 -5.84
C LEU A 15 4.52 -2.17 -6.45
N ALA A 16 5.26 -1.24 -5.84
CA ALA A 16 6.58 -0.83 -6.30
C ALA A 16 7.54 -2.03 -6.34
N TYR A 17 7.53 -2.85 -5.29
CA TYR A 17 8.31 -4.07 -5.20
C TYR A 17 7.95 -5.04 -6.34
N GLU A 18 6.68 -5.39 -6.50
CA GLU A 18 6.22 -6.33 -7.53
C GLU A 18 6.53 -5.87 -8.97
N LEU A 19 6.44 -4.57 -9.23
CA LEU A 19 6.75 -4.03 -10.56
C LEU A 19 8.26 -3.96 -10.80
N ALA A 20 9.04 -3.57 -9.80
CA ALA A 20 10.49 -3.52 -9.90
C ALA A 20 11.10 -4.92 -10.09
N THR A 21 10.60 -5.94 -9.38
CA THR A 21 11.04 -7.34 -9.53
C THR A 21 10.74 -7.90 -10.92
N ARG A 22 9.75 -7.34 -11.63
CA ARG A 22 9.39 -7.69 -13.01
C ARG A 22 10.10 -6.82 -14.06
N GLY A 23 11.07 -5.99 -13.66
CA GLY A 23 11.91 -5.20 -14.56
C GLY A 23 11.33 -3.83 -14.97
N ALA A 24 10.32 -3.32 -14.25
CA ALA A 24 9.88 -1.95 -14.44
C ALA A 24 10.85 -0.94 -13.77
N GLU A 25 11.04 0.21 -14.39
CA GLU A 25 11.72 1.35 -13.78
C GLU A 25 10.68 2.12 -12.95
N VAL A 26 10.73 1.94 -11.63
CA VAL A 26 9.71 2.47 -10.70
C VAL A 26 10.24 3.68 -9.96
N THR A 27 9.47 4.77 -9.97
CA THR A 27 9.67 5.93 -9.09
C THR A 27 8.54 6.01 -8.09
N VAL A 28 8.86 6.07 -6.79
CA VAL A 28 7.87 6.28 -5.73
C VAL A 28 7.99 7.71 -5.21
N ILE A 29 6.87 8.43 -5.15
CA ILE A 29 6.79 9.77 -4.53
C ILE A 29 5.87 9.74 -3.32
N GLU A 30 6.32 10.32 -2.22
CA GLU A 30 5.53 10.49 -1.00
C GLU A 30 5.46 11.98 -0.65
N LYS A 31 4.28 12.44 -0.22
CA LYS A 31 4.08 13.84 0.17
C LYS A 31 4.75 14.14 1.51
N ARG A 32 4.79 13.16 2.41
CA ARG A 32 5.41 13.26 3.73
C ARG A 32 6.93 13.15 3.64
N MET A 33 7.60 13.76 4.60
CA MET A 33 9.07 13.71 4.72
C MET A 33 9.61 12.35 5.14
N ALA A 34 8.77 11.48 5.69
CA ALA A 34 9.14 10.15 6.15
C ALA A 34 8.19 9.09 5.56
N ILE A 35 8.77 7.93 5.23
CA ILE A 35 8.00 6.70 5.01
C ILE A 35 7.32 6.29 6.32
N ALA A 36 6.24 5.53 6.24
CA ALA A 36 5.49 5.05 7.41
C ALA A 36 4.81 6.14 8.27
N GLY A 37 4.48 7.31 7.71
CA GLY A 37 3.61 8.32 8.34
C GLY A 37 2.13 8.26 7.94
N ASN A 38 1.71 7.17 7.29
CA ASN A 38 0.41 7.02 6.63
C ASN A 38 -0.51 6.06 7.39
N ALA A 39 -1.73 5.85 6.88
CA ALA A 39 -2.73 4.97 7.48
C ALA A 39 -2.17 3.56 7.75
N SER A 40 -1.27 3.07 6.89
CA SER A 40 -0.64 1.75 7.05
C SER A 40 0.17 1.61 8.34
N TRP A 41 0.80 2.68 8.82
CA TRP A 41 1.54 2.64 10.09
C TRP A 41 0.60 2.59 11.30
N GLN A 42 -0.52 3.30 11.22
CA GLN A 42 -1.51 3.38 12.29
C GLN A 42 -2.41 2.14 12.38
N ALA A 43 -2.41 1.29 11.35
CA ALA A 43 -3.25 0.09 11.27
C ALA A 43 -2.90 -1.00 12.30
N GLY A 44 -1.80 -0.87 13.05
CA GLY A 44 -1.44 -1.81 14.12
C GLY A 44 -1.03 -3.21 13.65
N GLY A 45 -0.97 -3.44 12.33
CA GLY A 45 -0.51 -4.71 11.74
C GLY A 45 -1.52 -5.86 11.81
N MET A 46 -2.77 -5.62 12.22
CA MET A 46 -3.80 -6.65 12.21
C MET A 46 -4.18 -7.02 10.77
N LEU A 47 -4.12 -8.30 10.45
CA LEU A 47 -4.69 -8.85 9.22
C LEU A 47 -6.07 -9.39 9.55
N ALA A 48 -7.08 -8.51 9.52
CA ALA A 48 -8.47 -8.84 9.79
C ALA A 48 -9.31 -8.74 8.52
N PRO A 49 -9.04 -9.61 7.51
CA PRO A 49 -9.92 -9.66 6.34
C PRO A 49 -11.33 -9.98 6.83
N TRP A 50 -12.34 -9.29 6.28
CA TRP A 50 -13.76 -9.48 6.59
C TRP A 50 -14.25 -8.89 7.92
N CYS A 51 -13.42 -8.13 8.65
CA CYS A 51 -13.88 -7.46 9.87
C CYS A 51 -15.03 -6.49 9.57
N GLU A 52 -14.94 -5.78 8.44
CA GLU A 52 -16.01 -4.93 7.91
C GLU A 52 -17.24 -5.72 7.42
N ARG A 53 -17.10 -7.02 7.17
CA ARG A 53 -18.19 -7.90 6.71
C ARG A 53 -18.98 -8.53 7.85
N GLU A 54 -18.43 -8.60 9.07
CA GLU A 54 -19.10 -9.18 10.23
C GLU A 54 -20.51 -8.59 10.46
N SER A 55 -20.65 -7.28 10.25
CA SER A 55 -21.93 -6.55 10.41
C SER A 55 -22.66 -6.26 9.09
N ALA A 56 -22.15 -6.73 7.95
CA ALA A 56 -22.79 -6.51 6.65
C ALA A 56 -23.82 -7.62 6.36
N GLU A 57 -24.88 -7.28 5.61
CA GLU A 57 -25.84 -8.28 5.13
C GLU A 57 -25.15 -9.30 4.20
N GLU A 58 -25.60 -10.56 4.25
CA GLU A 58 -25.11 -11.60 3.36
C GLU A 58 -25.52 -11.32 1.90
N ALA A 59 -24.56 -11.51 0.99
CA ALA A 59 -24.72 -11.27 -0.45
C ALA A 59 -25.32 -12.48 -1.17
#